data_AF-A0A7S4B9I7-F1
#
_entry.id   AF-A0A7S4B9I7-F1
#
_cell.length_a   1.000
_cell.length_b   1.000
_cell.length_c   1.000
_cell.angle_alpha   90.00
_cell.angle_beta   90.00
_cell.angle_gamma   90.00
#
_symmetry.space_group_name_H-M   'P 1'
#
loop_
_entity.id
_entity.type
_entity.pdbx_description
1 polymer ?
#
loop_
_entity_poly.entity_id
_entity_poly.type
_entity_poly.pdbx_seq_one_letter_code
_entity_poly.pdbx_strand_id
1 'polypeptide(L)'
;MGDDGHTASLFPSHALLDEVFAAVAPIEDSPKPPSARVTLTLPLLNRARLALFIVAGASKAAAVKEAFGPEPEAPAGLVVAAQRTHWLLDVAAAAELLADEHKAAHMYS
;
A
#
# COMPACT_ATOMS: atom_id res chain seq x y z
N MET A 1 4.35 -5.50 -0.77
CA MET A 1 2.90 -5.22 -0.77
C MET A 1 2.13 -6.50 -1.10
N GLY A 2 1.04 -6.74 -0.40
CA GLY A 2 0.08 -7.79 -0.70
C GLY A 2 -0.66 -7.59 -2.02
N ASP A 3 -1.34 -8.65 -2.47
CA ASP A 3 -2.34 -8.59 -3.56
C ASP A 3 -3.63 -7.86 -3.14
N ASP A 4 -3.87 -7.79 -1.84
CA ASP A 4 -4.89 -7.01 -1.13
C ASP A 4 -4.37 -5.63 -0.67
N GLY A 5 -3.22 -5.17 -1.17
CA GLY A 5 -2.66 -3.87 -0.80
C GLY A 5 -2.04 -3.78 0.60
N HIS A 6 -2.01 -4.87 1.38
CA HIS A 6 -1.38 -4.83 2.71
C HIS A 6 0.12 -4.50 2.64
N THR A 7 0.61 -3.85 3.68
CA THR A 7 2.05 -3.63 3.90
C THR A 7 2.38 -3.80 5.38
N ALA A 8 3.62 -4.14 5.71
CA ALA A 8 3.95 -4.66 7.03
C ALA A 8 2.94 -5.76 7.43
N SER A 9 2.26 -5.64 8.58
CA SER A 9 1.07 -6.44 8.90
C SER A 9 -0.18 -5.57 9.08
N LEU A 10 -0.28 -4.49 8.31
CA LEU A 10 -1.45 -3.62 8.23
C LEU A 10 -2.32 -4.08 7.07
N PHE A 11 -3.53 -4.57 7.39
CA PHE A 11 -4.46 -5.15 6.42
C PHE A 11 -5.66 -4.23 6.14
N PRO A 12 -6.27 -4.32 4.95
CA PRO A 12 -7.48 -3.57 4.64
C PRO A 12 -8.56 -3.76 5.69
N SER A 13 -9.26 -2.67 6.03
CA SER A 13 -10.36 -2.65 7.01
C SER A 13 -10.02 -3.16 8.42
N HIS A 14 -8.74 -3.36 8.75
CA HIS A 14 -8.32 -3.78 10.09
C HIS A 14 -8.25 -2.59 11.04
N ALA A 15 -8.68 -2.76 12.30
CA ALA A 15 -8.65 -1.71 13.32
C ALA A 15 -7.24 -1.15 13.63
N LEU A 16 -6.17 -1.85 13.21
CA LEU A 16 -4.80 -1.34 13.35
C LEU A 16 -4.51 -0.15 12.42
N LEU A 17 -5.34 0.08 11.40
CA LEU A 17 -5.24 1.28 10.56
C LEU A 17 -5.65 2.56 11.33
N ASP A 18 -6.44 2.41 12.39
CA ASP A 18 -6.91 3.51 13.24
C ASP A 18 -5.91 3.89 14.35
N GLU A 19 -4.76 3.19 14.45
CA GLU A 19 -3.72 3.49 15.44
C GLU A 19 -2.97 4.80 15.08
N VAL A 20 -2.99 5.76 15.99
CA VAL A 20 -2.46 7.13 15.77
C VAL A 20 -1.28 7.51 16.67
N PHE A 21 -0.90 6.68 17.65
CA PHE A 21 0.11 6.98 18.65
C PHE A 21 1.28 5.97 18.66
N ALA A 22 0.98 4.68 18.75
CA ALA A 22 1.98 3.64 18.94
C ALA A 22 2.87 3.53 17.70
N ALA A 23 4.17 3.31 17.89
CA ALA A 23 5.10 3.08 16.78
C ALA A 23 5.10 1.61 16.29
N VAL A 24 4.77 0.70 17.20
CA VAL A 24 4.73 -0.75 17.00
C VAL A 24 3.51 -1.29 17.72
N ALA A 25 2.81 -2.25 17.12
CA ALA A 25 1.64 -2.89 17.71
C ALA A 25 1.63 -4.40 17.43
N PRO A 26 1.03 -5.21 18.33
CA PRO A 26 0.67 -6.58 18.03
C PRO A 26 -0.57 -6.62 17.12
N ILE A 27 -0.68 -7.68 16.33
CA ILE A 27 -1.91 -8.10 15.64
C ILE A 27 -2.07 -9.60 15.91
N GLU A 28 -3.24 -10.05 16.34
CA GLU A 28 -3.47 -11.45 16.72
C GLU A 28 -4.38 -12.20 15.73
N ASP A 29 -5.08 -11.43 14.90
CA ASP A 29 -6.17 -11.80 14.01
C ASP A 29 -5.86 -11.45 12.54
N SER A 30 -4.59 -11.49 12.14
CA SER A 30 -4.21 -11.31 10.73
C SER A 30 -4.99 -12.29 9.82
N PRO A 31 -5.63 -11.80 8.74
CA PRO A 31 -6.40 -12.64 7.81
C PRO A 31 -5.50 -13.61 7.03
N LYS A 32 -4.18 -13.40 7.05
CA LYS A 32 -3.17 -14.26 6.43
C LYS A 32 -2.31 -14.95 7.49
N PRO A 33 -2.08 -16.27 7.42
CA PRO A 33 -1.29 -16.99 8.42
C PRO A 33 0.20 -16.58 8.40
N PRO A 34 0.91 -16.63 9.54
CA PRO A 34 0.38 -16.81 10.90
C PRO A 34 -0.48 -15.61 11.32
N SER A 35 -1.48 -15.85 12.17
CA SER A 35 -2.43 -14.82 12.61
C SER A 35 -1.77 -13.80 13.55
N ALA A 36 -0.90 -14.26 14.44
CA ALA A 36 -0.17 -13.42 15.38
C ALA A 36 1.11 -12.84 14.79
N ARG A 37 1.27 -11.52 14.82
CA ARG A 37 2.44 -10.78 14.31
C ARG A 37 2.72 -9.55 15.17
N VAL A 38 3.92 -8.99 14.98
CA VAL A 38 4.28 -7.65 15.45
C VAL A 38 4.50 -6.78 14.21
N THR A 39 3.97 -5.56 14.20
CA THR A 39 4.04 -4.68 13.04
C THR A 39 4.42 -3.25 13.41
N LEU A 40 5.09 -2.58 12.48
CA LEU A 40 5.17 -1.12 12.49
C LEU A 40 3.82 -0.56 12.06
N THR A 41 3.42 0.57 12.65
CA THR A 41 2.13 1.22 12.43
C THR A 41 2.27 2.40 11.45
N LEU A 42 1.15 2.94 10.97
CA LEU A 42 1.14 4.12 10.10
C LEU A 42 1.86 5.34 10.72
N PRO A 43 1.67 5.67 12.02
CA PRO A 43 2.42 6.74 12.68
C PRO A 43 3.94 6.63 12.54
N LEU A 44 4.51 5.42 12.63
CA LEU A 44 5.95 5.24 12.45
C LEU A 44 6.36 5.23 10.98
N LEU A 45 5.62 4.51 10.13
CA LEU A 45 5.92 4.40 8.70
C LEU A 45 5.91 5.77 8.01
N ASN A 46 4.94 6.62 8.36
CA ASN A 46 4.82 7.97 7.78
C ASN A 46 5.86 8.96 8.32
N ARG A 47 6.50 8.66 9.46
CA ARG A 47 7.65 9.42 9.97
C ARG A 47 8.98 9.04 9.31
N ALA A 48 9.02 7.97 8.51
CA ALA A 48 10.22 7.63 7.77
C ALA A 48 10.59 8.77 6.81
N ARG A 49 11.89 9.05 6.69
CA ARG A 49 12.36 10.05 5.70
C ARG A 49 12.02 9.61 4.28
N LEU A 50 12.19 8.31 4.01
CA LEU A 50 11.93 7.68 2.72
C LEU A 50 11.20 6.37 2.95
N ALA A 51 10.20 6.08 2.12
CA ALA A 51 9.60 4.76 1.97
C ALA A 51 9.88 4.23 0.56
N LEU A 52 10.22 2.94 0.45
CA LEU A 52 10.45 2.27 -0.83
C LEU A 52 9.57 1.02 -0.90
N PHE A 53 8.61 1.04 -1.82
CA PHE A 53 7.83 -0.12 -2.20
C PHE A 53 8.48 -0.79 -3.40
N ILE A 54 8.80 -2.08 -3.28
CA ILE A 54 9.24 -2.92 -4.40
C ILE A 54 8.13 -3.94 -4.63
N VAL A 55 7.49 -3.88 -5.79
CA VAL A 55 6.28 -4.65 -6.11
C VAL A 55 6.41 -5.24 -7.50
N ALA A 56 6.20 -6.55 -7.63
CA ALA A 56 6.30 -7.25 -8.89
C ALA A 56 5.16 -8.29 -9.04
N GLY A 57 4.77 -8.52 -10.29
CA GLY A 57 3.78 -9.53 -10.68
C GLY A 57 2.37 -8.99 -10.86
N ALA A 58 1.65 -9.56 -11.83
CA ALA A 58 0.31 -9.15 -12.23
C ALA A 58 -0.72 -9.23 -11.10
N SER A 59 -0.55 -10.13 -10.13
CA SER A 59 -1.46 -10.24 -8.98
C SER A 59 -1.46 -9.01 -8.06
N LYS A 60 -0.55 -8.05 -8.30
CA LYS A 60 -0.47 -6.80 -7.54
C LYS A 60 -1.12 -5.62 -8.25
N ALA A 61 -1.48 -5.74 -9.53
CA ALA A 61 -1.86 -4.61 -10.37
C ALA A 61 -3.06 -3.82 -9.83
N ALA A 62 -4.13 -4.52 -9.43
CA ALA A 62 -5.32 -3.90 -8.84
C ALA A 62 -4.99 -3.14 -7.54
N ALA A 63 -4.27 -3.78 -6.61
CA ALA A 63 -3.88 -3.14 -5.36
C ALA A 63 -2.90 -1.97 -5.54
N VAL A 64 -2.03 -2.05 -6.55
CA VAL A 64 -1.18 -0.91 -6.94
C VAL A 64 -2.06 0.23 -7.43
N LYS A 65 -3.02 -0.03 -8.32
CA LYS A 65 -3.95 1.00 -8.81
C LYS A 65 -4.73 1.65 -7.66
N GLU A 66 -5.25 0.86 -6.73
CA GLU A 66 -5.96 1.34 -5.55
C GLU A 66 -5.07 2.23 -4.66
N ALA A 67 -3.81 1.84 -4.43
CA ALA A 67 -2.87 2.59 -3.61
C ALA A 67 -2.52 3.99 -4.17
N PHE A 68 -2.68 4.21 -5.48
CA PHE A 68 -2.52 5.51 -6.15
C PHE A 68 -3.84 6.24 -6.39
N GLY A 69 -4.97 5.68 -5.93
CA GLY A 69 -6.27 6.33 -6.01
C GLY A 69 -6.33 7.62 -5.18
N PRO A 70 -7.32 8.49 -5.44
CA PRO A 70 -7.46 9.77 -4.74
C PRO A 70 -7.75 9.62 -3.24
N GLU A 71 -8.41 8.52 -2.86
CA GLU A 71 -8.72 8.13 -1.47
C GLU A 71 -8.31 6.66 -1.30
N PRO A 72 -7.02 6.36 -1.06
CA PRO A 72 -6.55 4.98 -1.03
C PRO A 72 -7.04 4.27 0.24
N GLU A 73 -7.76 3.17 0.08
CA GLU A 73 -8.13 2.27 1.18
C GLU A 73 -7.04 1.22 1.44
N ALA A 74 -6.27 0.87 0.41
CA ALA A 74 -5.11 0.00 0.49
C ALA A 74 -4.09 0.51 1.53
N PRO A 75 -3.71 -0.29 2.54
CA PRO A 75 -2.74 0.11 3.56
C PRO A 75 -1.40 0.60 3.01
N ALA A 76 -0.95 0.08 1.87
CA ALA A 76 0.26 0.56 1.21
C ALA A 76 0.12 1.99 0.65
N GLY A 77 -1.07 2.39 0.20
CA GLY A 77 -1.36 3.76 -0.25
C GLY A 77 -1.44 4.77 0.89
N LEU A 78 -1.76 4.30 2.11
CA LEU A 78 -1.75 5.13 3.33
C LEU A 78 -0.33 5.47 3.83
N VAL A 79 0.71 4.82 3.28
CA VAL A 79 2.10 5.09 3.63
C VAL A 79 2.66 6.25 2.82
N VAL A 80 2.60 7.44 3.40
CA VAL A 80 3.18 8.68 2.86
C VAL A 80 4.33 9.08 3.76
N ALA A 81 5.55 8.76 3.34
CA ALA A 81 6.77 9.10 4.07
C ALA A 81 6.98 10.62 4.10
N ALA A 82 7.67 11.09 5.15
CA ALA A 82 7.84 12.52 5.43
C ALA A 82 8.55 13.32 4.33
N GLN A 83 9.33 12.69 3.46
CA GLN A 83 9.91 13.37 2.29
C GLN A 83 9.53 12.72 0.96
N ARG A 84 9.75 11.42 0.78
CA ARG A 84 9.43 10.73 -0.48
C ARG A 84 9.00 9.28 -0.24
N THR A 85 7.93 8.89 -0.95
CA THR A 85 7.56 7.49 -1.14
C THR A 85 7.90 7.11 -2.58
N HIS A 86 8.77 6.11 -2.76
CA HIS A 86 9.15 5.56 -4.04
C HIS A 86 8.47 4.22 -4.28
N TRP A 87 7.96 4.02 -5.49
CA TRP A 87 7.42 2.75 -5.95
C TRP A 87 8.25 2.24 -7.12
N LEU A 88 8.85 1.06 -6.94
CA LEU A 88 9.54 0.32 -7.98
C LEU A 88 8.63 -0.84 -8.38
N LEU A 89 8.03 -0.70 -9.55
CA LEU A 89 7.06 -1.63 -10.12
C LEU A 89 7.66 -2.34 -11.32
N ASP A 90 7.41 -3.64 -11.47
CA ASP A 90 7.53 -4.27 -12.79
C ASP A 90 6.34 -3.90 -13.68
N VAL A 91 6.46 -4.17 -14.98
CA VAL A 91 5.40 -3.84 -15.97
C VAL A 91 4.08 -4.52 -15.60
N ALA A 92 4.12 -5.75 -15.08
CA ALA A 92 2.93 -6.51 -14.72
C ALA A 92 2.19 -5.88 -13.52
N ALA A 93 2.90 -5.44 -12.48
CA ALA A 93 2.31 -4.75 -11.34
C ALA A 93 1.85 -3.33 -11.67
N ALA A 94 2.43 -2.68 -12.68
CA ALA A 94 2.01 -1.35 -13.14
C ALA A 94 0.86 -1.37 -14.17
N ALA A 95 0.46 -2.55 -14.67
CA ALA A 95 -0.41 -2.68 -15.84
C ALA A 95 -1.74 -1.89 -15.73
N GLU A 96 -2.37 -1.91 -14.56
CA GLU A 96 -3.65 -1.22 -14.35
C GLU A 96 -3.52 0.29 -14.14
N LEU A 97 -2.38 0.78 -13.63
CA LEU A 97 -2.09 2.22 -13.55
C LEU A 97 -1.96 2.84 -14.94
N LEU A 98 -1.18 2.18 -15.80
CA LEU A 98 -0.87 2.66 -17.15
C LEU A 98 -2.11 2.65 -18.07
N ALA A 99 -3.06 1.75 -17.81
CA ALA A 99 -4.30 1.66 -18.57
C ALA A 99 -5.18 2.92 -18.43
N ASP A 100 -5.12 3.61 -17.29
CA ASP A 100 -5.88 4.84 -17.06
C ASP A 100 -5.20 6.07 -17.70
N GLU A 101 -3.86 6.12 -17.71
CA GLU A 101 -3.10 7.17 -18.40
C GLU A 101 -3.39 7.18 -19.91
N HIS A 102 -3.48 6.00 -20.54
CA HIS A 102 -3.83 5.89 -21.95
C HIS A 102 -5.29 6.30 -22.25
N LYS A 103 -6.23 6.06 -21.33
CA LYS A 103 -7.62 6.54 -21.51
C LYS A 103 -7.73 8.06 -21.39
N ALA A 104 -6.99 8.66 -20.46
CA ALA A 104 -6.94 10.13 -20.34
C ALA A 104 -6.35 10.77 -21.60
N ALA A 105 -5.29 10.19 -22.19
CA ALA A 105 -4.68 10.69 -23.41
C ALA A 105 -5.63 10.66 -24.64
N HIS A 106 -6.52 9.67 -24.72
CA HIS A 106 -7.49 9.54 -25.83
C HIS A 106 -8.79 10.32 -25.66
N MET A 107 -9.10 10.81 -24.45
CA MET A 107 -10.31 11.61 -24.20
C MET A 107 -10.15 13.09 -24.64
N TYR A 108 -8.91 13.52 -24.88
CA TYR A 108 -8.56 14.89 -25.30
C TYR A 108 -7.97 14.97 -26.72
N SER A 109 -8.08 13.90 -27.51
CA SER A 109 -7.72 13.85 -28.94
C SER A 109 -8.96 13.74 -29.82
#